data_AF-A0A432ZLH2-F1
#
_entry.id   AF-A0A432ZLH2-F1
#
_cell.length_a   1.000
_cell.length_b   1.000
_cell.length_c   1.000
_cell.angle_alpha   90.00
_cell.angle_beta   90.00
_cell.angle_gamma   90.00
#
_symmetry.space_group_name_H-M   'P 1'
#
loop_
_entity.id
_entity.type
_entity.pdbx_description
1 polymer ?
#
loop_
_entity_poly.entity_id
_entity_poly.type
_entity_poly.pdbx_seq_one_letter_code
_entity_poly.pdbx_strand_id
1 'polypeptide(L)'
;MNWTRNQQQALNGLGIPRWSPRQAMPDRYYYRLGNTLIVGDCVLPVAMPQWLADLCWALAQRPVAVSSASQEPLLDFSDWLDKAPPADLKQQWWQRLQHG
;
A
#
# COMPACT_ATOMS: atom_id res chain seq x y z
N MET A 1 -9.72 -22.19 22.13
CA MET A 1 -9.01 -23.39 22.64
C MET A 1 -7.83 -22.92 23.48
N ASN A 2 -7.83 -23.20 24.79
CA ASN A 2 -6.76 -22.79 25.71
C ASN A 2 -5.76 -23.94 25.85
N TRP A 3 -4.51 -23.73 25.43
CA TRP A 3 -3.44 -24.73 25.52
C TRP A 3 -2.94 -24.86 26.96
N THR A 4 -2.77 -26.10 27.45
CA THR A 4 -2.27 -26.34 28.81
C THR A 4 -0.79 -25.98 28.93
N ARG A 5 -0.35 -25.59 30.13
CA ARG A 5 1.01 -25.09 30.41
C ARG A 5 2.12 -26.01 29.87
N ASN A 6 1.91 -27.33 29.96
CA ASN A 6 2.86 -28.33 29.50
C ASN A 6 3.02 -28.34 27.97
N GLN A 7 1.93 -28.12 27.23
CA GLN A 7 1.98 -28.03 25.76
C GLN A 7 2.75 -26.79 25.32
N GLN A 8 2.61 -25.67 26.06
CA GLN A 8 3.34 -24.44 25.76
C GLN A 8 4.85 -24.60 25.99
N GLN A 9 5.24 -25.31 27.06
CA GLN A 9 6.64 -25.60 27.35
C GLN A 9 7.26 -26.56 26.32
N ALA A 10 6.51 -27.58 25.89
CA ALA A 10 6.97 -28.50 24.84
C ALA A 10 7.18 -27.76 23.49
N LEU A 11 6.25 -26.89 23.10
CA LEU A 11 6.38 -26.09 21.87
C LEU A 11 7.58 -25.14 21.92
N ASN A 12 7.81 -24.50 23.07
CA ASN A 12 8.98 -23.64 23.28
C ASN A 12 10.30 -24.44 23.23
N GLY A 13 10.32 -25.65 23.81
CA GLY A 13 11.49 -26.54 23.77
C GLY A 13 11.83 -27.06 22.37
N LEU A 14 10.84 -27.14 21.48
CA LEU A 14 11.01 -27.49 20.08
C LEU A 14 11.37 -26.30 19.18
N GLY A 15 11.50 -25.09 19.74
CA GLY A 15 11.81 -23.87 18.99
C GLY A 15 10.70 -23.44 18.03
N ILE A 16 9.46 -23.92 18.23
CA ILE A 16 8.33 -23.57 17.37
C ILE A 16 7.77 -22.23 17.84
N PRO A 17 7.93 -21.13 17.06
CA PRO A 17 7.36 -19.86 17.44
C PRO A 17 5.84 -19.97 17.44
N ARG A 18 5.23 -19.43 18.49
CA ARG A 18 3.77 -19.32 18.55
C ARG A 18 3.29 -18.43 17.41
N TRP A 19 2.45 -18.99 16.54
CA TRP A 19 1.71 -18.20 15.56
C TRP A 19 0.81 -17.21 16.31
N SER A 20 1.22 -15.96 16.37
CA SER A 20 0.34 -14.86 16.75
C SER A 20 -0.56 -14.52 15.57
N PRO A 21 -1.85 -14.22 15.79
CA PRO A 21 -2.68 -13.66 14.74
C PRO A 21 -1.98 -12.44 14.15
N ARG A 22 -1.93 -12.40 12.82
CA ARG A 22 -1.33 -11.29 12.07
C ARG A 22 -1.97 -9.99 12.56
N GLN A 23 -1.14 -8.97 12.81
CA GLN A 23 -1.62 -7.62 13.17
C GLN A 23 -2.79 -7.21 12.28
N ALA A 24 -3.74 -6.47 12.85
CA ALA A 24 -4.88 -5.92 12.14
C ALA A 24 -4.39 -5.28 10.82
N MET A 25 -5.07 -5.61 9.72
CA MET A 25 -4.76 -5.00 8.44
C MET A 25 -4.84 -3.48 8.58
N PRO A 26 -3.87 -2.73 8.04
CA PRO A 26 -3.94 -1.29 8.11
C PRO A 26 -5.16 -0.81 7.32
N ASP A 27 -5.88 0.18 7.86
CA ASP A 27 -7.06 0.78 7.22
C ASP A 27 -6.71 1.43 5.87
N ARG A 28 -5.44 1.84 5.72
CA ARG A 28 -4.90 2.45 4.49
C ARG A 28 -3.48 1.99 4.21
N TYR A 29 -3.20 1.81 2.94
CA TYR A 29 -1.87 1.53 2.40
C TYR A 29 -1.29 2.78 1.78
N TYR A 30 -0.04 3.11 2.13
CA TYR A 30 0.64 4.31 1.68
C TYR A 30 1.82 3.95 0.78
N TYR A 31 1.94 4.66 -0.33
CA TYR A 31 3.04 4.48 -1.27
C TYR A 31 3.63 5.83 -1.67
N ARG A 32 4.96 5.89 -1.72
CA ARG A 32 5.68 7.04 -2.24
C ARG A 32 6.04 6.82 -3.70
N LEU A 33 5.71 7.81 -4.53
CA LEU A 33 6.07 7.88 -5.94
C LEU A 33 6.80 9.21 -6.18
N GLY A 34 8.14 9.17 -6.20
CA GLY A 34 8.94 10.40 -6.15
C GLY A 34 8.70 11.21 -4.89
N ASN A 35 8.42 12.50 -5.09
CA ASN A 35 8.10 13.41 -4.00
C ASN A 35 6.62 13.32 -3.58
N THR A 36 5.83 12.45 -4.21
CA THR A 36 4.39 12.39 -3.98
C THR A 36 3.98 11.15 -3.21
N LEU A 37 2.93 11.29 -2.41
CA LEU A 37 2.32 10.20 -1.66
C LEU A 37 1.02 9.79 -2.35
N ILE A 38 0.82 8.51 -2.59
CA ILE A 38 -0.44 7.93 -3.06
C ILE A 38 -0.95 6.92 -2.03
N VAL A 39 -2.27 6.77 -1.90
CA VAL A 39 -2.90 5.91 -0.88
C VAL A 39 -3.98 5.06 -1.50
N GLY A 40 -4.27 3.92 -0.87
CA GLY A 40 -5.49 3.17 -1.13
C GLY A 40 -5.96 2.38 0.08
N ASP A 41 -7.13 1.79 -0.04
CA ASP A 41 -7.73 0.84 0.91
C ASP A 41 -7.16 -0.58 0.79
N CYS A 42 -6.41 -0.84 -0.28
CA CYS A 42 -5.80 -2.12 -0.57
C CYS A 42 -4.35 -2.00 -1.03
N VAL A 43 -3.66 -3.14 -1.04
CA VAL A 43 -2.28 -3.24 -1.52
C VAL A 43 -2.27 -3.05 -3.04
N LEU A 44 -1.30 -2.29 -3.55
CA LEU A 44 -1.09 -2.17 -4.98
C LEU A 44 -0.90 -3.56 -5.63
N PRO A 45 -1.64 -3.86 -6.70
CA PRO A 45 -1.51 -5.14 -7.39
C PRO A 45 -0.13 -5.26 -8.05
N VAL A 46 0.35 -6.50 -8.17
CA VAL A 46 1.62 -6.80 -8.86
C VAL A 46 1.54 -6.35 -10.33
N ALA A 47 0.40 -6.60 -10.97
CA ALA A 47 0.08 -6.03 -12.27
C ALA A 47 -0.54 -4.65 -12.06
N MET A 48 0.25 -3.59 -12.25
CA MET A 48 -0.24 -2.23 -12.11
C MET A 48 -1.23 -1.90 -13.23
N PRO A 49 -2.33 -1.17 -12.92
CA PRO A 49 -3.21 -0.66 -13.96
C PRO A 49 -2.45 0.29 -14.88
N GLN A 50 -2.84 0.33 -16.16
CA GLN A 50 -2.10 1.05 -17.20
C GLN A 50 -1.85 2.53 -16.83
N TRP A 51 -2.85 3.22 -16.28
CA TRP A 51 -2.70 4.63 -15.92
C TRP A 51 -1.63 4.86 -14.84
N LEU A 52 -1.46 3.92 -13.91
CA LEU A 52 -0.44 4.00 -12.86
C LEU A 52 0.93 3.66 -13.44
N ALA A 53 1.00 2.70 -14.36
CA ALA A 53 2.21 2.39 -15.10
C ALA A 53 2.69 3.59 -15.93
N ASP A 54 1.77 4.28 -16.63
CA ASP A 54 2.06 5.50 -17.38
C ASP A 54 2.58 6.61 -16.45
N LEU A 55 1.98 6.76 -15.28
CA LEU A 55 2.42 7.72 -14.27
C LEU A 55 3.82 7.40 -13.75
N CYS A 56 4.10 6.12 -13.46
CA CYS A 56 5.42 5.66 -13.05
C CYS A 56 6.47 5.92 -14.14
N TRP A 57 6.10 5.72 -15.40
CA TRP A 57 6.96 5.98 -16.55
C TRP A 57 7.25 7.47 -16.70
N ALA A 58 6.22 8.32 -16.62
CA ALA A 58 6.35 9.77 -16.71
C ALA A 58 7.24 10.36 -15.61
N LEU A 59 7.20 9.79 -14.41
CA LEU A 59 8.03 10.21 -13.27
C LEU A 59 9.38 9.46 -13.19
N ALA A 60 9.63 8.51 -14.10
CA ALA A 60 10.77 7.59 -14.06
C ALA A 60 10.97 6.90 -12.68
N GLN A 61 9.89 6.61 -11.97
CA GLN A 61 9.90 6.10 -10.60
C GLN A 61 8.84 5.03 -10.36
N ARG A 62 9.04 4.19 -9.34
CA ARG A 62 8.09 3.16 -8.93
C ARG A 62 7.50 3.46 -7.55
N PRO A 63 6.26 3.02 -7.26
CA PRO A 63 5.67 3.20 -5.95
C PRO A 63 6.41 2.35 -4.91
N VAL A 64 6.81 2.97 -3.80
CA VAL A 64 7.47 2.30 -2.68
C VAL A 64 6.55 2.36 -1.47
N ALA A 65 6.23 1.22 -0.87
CA ALA A 65 5.40 1.18 0.32
C ALA A 65 6.07 1.94 1.49
N VAL A 66 5.28 2.76 2.18
CA VAL A 66 5.72 3.51 3.36
C VAL A 66 4.78 3.25 4.53
N SER A 67 5.31 3.34 5.76
CA SER A 67 4.57 2.95 6.97
C SER A 67 3.51 3.95 7.41
N SER A 68 3.60 5.21 6.96
CA SER A 68 2.69 6.28 7.37
C SER A 68 2.66 7.42 6.35
N ALA A 69 1.60 8.23 6.41
CA ALA A 69 1.55 9.48 5.66
C ALA A 69 2.57 10.47 6.22
N SER A 70 3.60 10.80 5.43
CA SER A 70 4.53 11.89 5.74
C SER A 70 4.02 13.26 5.31
N GLN A 71 3.02 13.29 4.43
CA GLN A 71 2.43 14.47 3.82
C GLN A 71 1.02 14.18 3.32
N GLU A 72 0.30 15.20 2.87
CA GLU A 72 -1.00 14.99 2.22
C GLU A 72 -0.85 14.14 0.96
N PRO A 73 -1.74 13.16 0.77
CA PRO A 73 -1.69 12.34 -0.43
C PRO A 73 -2.10 13.14 -1.67
N LEU A 74 -1.36 12.91 -2.74
CA LEU A 74 -1.68 13.41 -4.07
C LEU A 74 -2.99 12.82 -4.56
N LEU A 75 -3.17 11.51 -4.40
CA LEU A 75 -4.36 10.80 -4.84
C LEU A 75 -4.66 9.57 -3.99
N ASP A 76 -5.94 9.20 -3.98
CA ASP A 76 -6.43 7.92 -3.50
C ASP A 76 -6.72 7.03 -4.73
N PHE A 77 -6.09 5.87 -4.83
CA PHE A 77 -6.22 4.96 -5.97
C PHE A 77 -7.29 3.87 -5.77
N SER A 78 -7.96 3.82 -4.62
CA SER A 78 -8.88 2.72 -4.25
C SER A 78 -9.93 2.45 -5.34
N ASP A 79 -10.53 3.50 -5.89
CA ASP A 79 -11.58 3.39 -6.91
C ASP A 79 -11.07 3.13 -8.34
N TRP A 80 -9.76 3.22 -8.56
CA TRP A 80 -9.15 3.31 -9.89
C TRP A 80 -8.24 2.13 -10.23
N LEU A 81 -8.19 1.09 -9.40
CA LEU A 81 -7.44 -0.11 -9.74
C LEU A 81 -8.08 -0.87 -10.90
N ASP A 82 -9.41 -1.00 -10.88
CA ASP A 82 -10.17 -1.73 -11.90
C ASP A 82 -10.77 -0.82 -12.98
N LYS A 83 -10.70 0.50 -12.78
CA LYS A 83 -11.29 1.51 -13.65
C LYS A 83 -10.27 2.56 -14.02
N ALA A 84 -10.26 2.96 -15.29
CA ALA A 84 -9.46 4.11 -15.68
C ALA A 84 -10.02 5.39 -15.04
N PRO A 85 -9.18 6.22 -14.41
CA PRO A 85 -9.63 7.51 -13.89
C PRO A 85 -10.09 8.41 -15.05
N PRO A 86 -11.14 9.23 -14.83
CA PRO A 86 -11.65 10.13 -15.85
C PRO A 86 -10.59 11.16 -16.28
N ALA A 87 -10.71 11.67 -17.51
CA ALA A 87 -9.71 12.55 -18.11
C ALA A 87 -9.47 13.82 -17.26
N ASP A 88 -10.52 14.42 -16.73
CA ASP A 88 -10.44 15.62 -15.88
C ASP A 88 -9.60 15.35 -14.61
N LEU A 89 -9.77 14.17 -14.01
CA LEU A 89 -9.04 13.77 -12.81
C LEU A 89 -7.56 13.53 -13.13
N LYS A 90 -7.25 12.89 -14.27
CA LYS A 90 -5.87 12.74 -14.74
C LYS A 90 -5.19 14.09 -14.96
N GLN A 91 -5.91 15.06 -15.54
CA GLN A 91 -5.39 16.41 -15.75
C GLN A 91 -5.11 17.11 -14.42
N GLN A 92 -5.99 17.00 -13.43
CA GLN A 92 -5.78 17.56 -12.09
C GLN A 92 -4.54 16.94 -11.41
N TRP A 93 -4.35 15.62 -11.51
CA TRP A 93 -3.16 14.96 -10.99
C TRP A 93 -1.89 15.45 -11.68
N TRP A 94 -1.92 15.57 -13.00
CA TRP A 94 -0.80 16.06 -13.78
C TRP A 94 -0.40 17.49 -13.39
N GLN A 95 -1.37 18.39 -13.20
CA GLN A 95 -1.11 19.74 -12.73
C GLN A 95 -0.47 19.74 -11.34
N ARG A 96 -0.96 18.92 -10.41
CA ARG A 96 -0.38 18.81 -9.06
C ARG A 96 1.05 18.25 -9.09
N LEU A 97 1.37 17.36 -10.03
CA LEU A 97 2.72 16.81 -10.20
C LEU A 97 3.73 17.83 -10.75
N GLN A 98 3.28 18.77 -11.58
CA GLN A 98 4.15 19.82 -12.14
C GLN A 98 4.45 20.95 -11.15
N HIS A 99 3.63 21.11 -10.11
CA HIS A 99 3.75 22.18 -9.13
C HIS A 99 4.22 21.72 -7.73
N GLY A 100 4.58 20.44 -7.56
CA GLY A 100 5.03 19.84 -6.29
C GLY A 100 6.47 19.34 -6.29
#